data_AF-A0A3D2DJC7-F1
#
_entry.id   AF-A0A3D2DJC7-F1
#
_cell.length_a   1.000
_cell.length_b   1.000
_cell.length_c   1.000
_cell.angle_alpha   90.00
_cell.angle_beta   90.00
_cell.angle_gamma   90.00
#
_symmetry.space_group_name_H-M   'P 1'
#
loop_
_entity.id
_entity.type
_entity.pdbx_description
1 polymer ?
#
loop_
_entity_poly.entity_id
_entity_poly.type
_entity_poly.pdbx_seq_one_letter_code
_entity_poly.pdbx_strand_id
1 'polypeptide(L)'
;MSAFDGNTKVNGSKITIDGKTSDWEGIRERESKTDKIDSWKVAIASDYSELYICYEGTASTQWDYNFMGANDEMVRVHMDYPDGTQNEKSNISFTAWDGYKVKNGWNGDIAGSDIAVVNEAHLNTPAPYVVEAVIPMEFFADSDFTLTFAGTTVDIRDVEVLRGDVKKEDTKEDSKEDTKDDTNDENQKGDTKDETKEDDKEAVYKGITIDGRFSDWDAVTKYDAGCPNPDHKDCIEKTAMVFDGDYVYIYIKDGETSSAYGAGSHSNGMYTIKSDMGNEMVFQLTQSGDINGVDKAECKHVGKQWEISIPKSELPTYNNTISFGLYLTEPFIENVSNLDESKGVEISTDITYDGLKGLYGDWDRYPHTTIEYATAGTHYQMVDSKGALYCDGGFTLLGHVVTTMPNHLDEAGGEFMNAVTIKFNNNEKQVFSPRLVSVDEDGNINWNTPKGGYEDGTYEFYIFSTYDAWNNAGNIYEDSINRENSEWYGKMTITVKNGVQDECEFYLDLEKVAKKLGCDASDFKRIDAQFGRLGQQWITTAGASSGAWLGLILCVGVTAGVLVYQKKKGDRQVSL
;
A
#
# COMPACT_ATOMS: atom_id res chain seq x y z
N MET A 1 -34.40 -11.33 -21.94
CA MET A 1 -34.15 -11.66 -20.53
C MET A 1 -32.66 -11.90 -20.44
N SER A 2 -32.00 -11.15 -19.59
CA SER A 2 -30.58 -11.35 -19.32
C SER A 2 -30.43 -12.78 -18.78
N ALA A 3 -29.39 -13.52 -19.17
CA ALA A 3 -29.13 -14.84 -18.61
C ALA A 3 -29.04 -14.80 -17.07
N PHE A 4 -28.80 -13.61 -16.51
CA PHE A 4 -28.61 -13.37 -15.10
C PHE A 4 -29.87 -13.09 -14.27
N ASP A 5 -31.07 -13.07 -14.88
CA ASP A 5 -32.33 -12.70 -14.22
C ASP A 5 -32.76 -13.69 -13.10
N GLY A 6 -32.10 -14.86 -13.01
CA GLY A 6 -32.41 -15.93 -12.05
C GLY A 6 -31.34 -16.21 -10.98
N ASN A 7 -30.20 -15.53 -11.00
CA ASN A 7 -29.08 -15.82 -10.10
C ASN A 7 -29.40 -15.52 -8.63
N THR A 8 -28.85 -16.34 -7.73
CA THR A 8 -29.00 -16.12 -6.28
C THR A 8 -28.19 -14.90 -5.86
N LYS A 9 -28.87 -13.90 -5.28
CA LYS A 9 -28.23 -12.69 -4.76
C LYS A 9 -27.79 -12.87 -3.30
N VAL A 10 -26.49 -12.78 -3.05
CA VAL A 10 -25.88 -12.96 -1.72
C VAL A 10 -25.41 -11.63 -1.14
N ASN A 11 -25.57 -11.46 0.17
CA ASN A 11 -24.95 -10.33 0.88
C ASN A 11 -23.46 -10.63 1.00
N GLY A 12 -22.61 -9.86 0.34
CA GLY A 12 -21.16 -9.96 0.42
C GLY A 12 -20.54 -8.57 0.28
N SER A 13 -19.36 -8.36 0.84
CA SER A 13 -18.52 -7.20 0.53
C SER A 13 -18.12 -7.23 -0.94
N LYS A 14 -17.77 -6.07 -1.51
CA LYS A 14 -17.14 -6.02 -2.83
C LYS A 14 -15.89 -6.90 -2.81
N ILE A 15 -15.78 -7.84 -3.75
CA ILE A 15 -14.58 -8.66 -3.90
C ILE A 15 -13.42 -7.76 -4.35
N THR A 16 -12.31 -7.82 -3.62
CA THR A 16 -11.06 -7.09 -3.87
C THR A 16 -9.99 -8.11 -4.21
N ILE A 17 -9.28 -7.91 -5.30
CA ILE A 17 -8.23 -8.84 -5.75
C ILE A 17 -6.95 -8.56 -4.95
N ASP A 18 -6.81 -9.16 -3.76
CA ASP A 18 -5.71 -8.89 -2.81
C ASP A 18 -5.01 -10.15 -2.25
N GLY A 19 -5.46 -11.33 -2.68
CA GLY A 19 -4.96 -12.63 -2.26
C GLY A 19 -5.52 -13.12 -0.92
N LYS A 20 -6.66 -12.56 -0.45
CA LYS A 20 -7.32 -12.96 0.80
C LYS A 20 -8.71 -13.51 0.51
N THR A 21 -9.23 -14.33 1.42
CA THR A 21 -10.53 -15.00 1.25
C THR A 21 -11.64 -14.41 2.12
N SER A 22 -11.37 -13.32 2.85
CA SER A 22 -12.30 -12.73 3.84
C SER A 22 -13.57 -12.16 3.21
N ASP A 23 -13.46 -11.57 2.03
CA ASP A 23 -14.55 -11.01 1.24
C ASP A 23 -15.31 -12.05 0.40
N TRP A 24 -14.87 -13.31 0.41
CA TRP A 24 -15.56 -14.46 -0.18
C TRP A 24 -16.50 -15.17 0.81
N GLU A 25 -16.76 -14.56 1.96
CA GLU A 25 -17.73 -15.06 2.93
C GLU A 25 -19.14 -15.06 2.31
N GLY A 26 -19.85 -16.20 2.44
CA GLY A 26 -21.19 -16.36 1.87
C GLY A 26 -21.24 -16.74 0.38
N ILE A 27 -20.10 -16.74 -0.33
CA ILE A 27 -19.99 -17.33 -1.67
C ILE A 27 -19.87 -18.84 -1.58
N ARG A 28 -20.63 -19.55 -2.41
CA ARG A 28 -20.66 -21.01 -2.41
C ARG A 28 -19.34 -21.59 -2.89
N GLU A 29 -18.71 -22.35 -2.01
CA GLU A 29 -17.57 -23.18 -2.34
C GLU A 29 -17.96 -24.33 -3.27
N ARG A 30 -17.10 -24.60 -4.25
CA ARG A 30 -17.27 -25.61 -5.29
C ARG A 30 -16.24 -26.72 -5.08
N GLU A 31 -16.66 -27.95 -5.34
CA GLU A 31 -15.79 -29.13 -5.21
C GLU A 31 -14.63 -29.06 -6.21
N SER A 32 -13.43 -29.46 -5.77
CA SER A 32 -12.27 -29.70 -6.63
C SER A 32 -12.03 -31.20 -6.83
N LYS A 33 -11.71 -31.62 -8.05
CA LYS A 33 -11.36 -33.01 -8.42
C LYS A 33 -9.88 -33.18 -8.75
N THR A 34 -9.07 -32.15 -8.53
CA THR A 34 -7.61 -32.21 -8.64
C THR A 34 -6.98 -32.13 -7.26
N ASP A 35 -5.83 -32.77 -7.08
CA ASP A 35 -5.00 -32.70 -5.88
C ASP A 35 -4.22 -31.39 -5.75
N LYS A 36 -4.34 -30.49 -6.74
CA LYS A 36 -3.63 -29.20 -6.79
C LYS A 36 -4.41 -28.06 -6.14
N ILE A 37 -5.73 -28.15 -6.11
CA ILE A 37 -6.65 -27.12 -5.63
C ILE A 37 -7.53 -27.79 -4.58
N ASP A 38 -7.57 -27.25 -3.37
CA ASP A 38 -8.37 -27.82 -2.28
C ASP A 38 -9.82 -27.35 -2.41
N SER A 39 -10.04 -26.07 -2.71
CA SER A 39 -11.36 -25.47 -2.89
C SER A 39 -11.33 -24.31 -3.89
N TRP A 40 -12.50 -23.98 -4.47
CA TRP A 40 -12.65 -22.79 -5.31
C TRP A 40 -14.05 -22.19 -5.22
N LYS A 41 -14.16 -20.91 -5.53
CA LYS A 41 -15.37 -20.08 -5.49
C LYS A 41 -15.45 -19.23 -6.75
N VAL A 42 -16.68 -18.86 -7.12
CA VAL A 42 -16.95 -17.98 -8.26
C VAL A 42 -18.14 -17.08 -7.92
N ALA A 43 -18.06 -15.81 -8.29
CA ALA A 43 -19.11 -14.82 -8.03
C ALA A 43 -19.22 -13.82 -9.19
N ILE A 44 -20.38 -13.17 -9.30
CA ILE A 44 -20.63 -12.11 -10.29
C ILE A 44 -20.84 -10.78 -9.55
N ALA A 45 -20.24 -9.71 -10.08
CA ALA A 45 -20.44 -8.36 -9.57
C ALA A 45 -21.91 -7.94 -9.57
N SER A 46 -22.27 -7.03 -8.66
CA SER A 46 -23.66 -6.59 -8.49
C SER A 46 -24.28 -5.92 -9.71
N ASP A 47 -23.44 -5.32 -10.56
CA ASP A 47 -23.81 -4.68 -11.82
C ASP A 47 -23.61 -5.60 -13.04
N TYR A 48 -23.24 -6.87 -12.81
CA TYR A 48 -22.97 -7.89 -13.82
C TYR A 48 -21.80 -7.57 -14.76
N SER A 49 -20.93 -6.62 -14.37
CA SER A 49 -19.80 -6.19 -15.19
C SER A 49 -18.58 -7.13 -15.11
N GLU A 50 -18.46 -7.92 -14.05
CA GLU A 50 -17.27 -8.69 -13.72
C GLU A 50 -17.62 -10.09 -13.19
N LEU A 51 -16.76 -11.07 -13.51
CA LEU A 51 -16.74 -12.40 -12.93
C LEU A 51 -15.49 -12.54 -12.06
N TYR A 52 -15.67 -12.95 -10.80
CA TYR A 52 -14.58 -13.23 -9.87
C TYR A 52 -14.38 -14.73 -9.71
N ILE A 53 -13.12 -15.16 -9.60
CA ILE A 53 -12.74 -16.54 -9.25
C ILE A 53 -11.72 -16.50 -8.12
N CYS A 54 -11.92 -17.32 -7.09
CA CYS A 54 -10.95 -17.55 -6.02
C CYS A 54 -10.69 -19.04 -5.86
N TYR A 55 -9.45 -19.44 -5.63
CA TYR A 55 -9.11 -20.82 -5.29
C TYR A 55 -7.88 -20.89 -4.39
N GLU A 56 -7.84 -21.91 -3.56
CA GLU A 56 -6.81 -22.09 -2.54
C GLU A 56 -6.37 -23.54 -2.46
N GLY A 57 -5.19 -23.75 -1.87
CA GLY A 57 -4.67 -25.07 -1.59
C GLY A 57 -3.34 -25.02 -0.86
N THR A 58 -2.58 -26.12 -0.94
CA THR A 58 -1.25 -26.20 -0.31
C THR A 58 -0.14 -26.25 -1.37
N ALA A 59 0.79 -25.32 -1.30
CA ALA A 59 2.00 -25.32 -2.12
C ALA A 59 3.14 -26.04 -1.38
N SER A 60 3.92 -26.85 -2.07
CA SER A 60 5.03 -27.59 -1.45
C SER A 60 6.27 -26.72 -1.17
N THR A 61 6.49 -25.70 -1.99
CA THR A 61 7.62 -24.77 -1.92
C THR A 61 7.20 -23.39 -2.44
N GLN A 62 8.00 -22.35 -2.18
CA GLN A 62 7.81 -21.01 -2.75
C GLN A 62 7.89 -20.95 -4.30
N TRP A 63 8.34 -22.04 -4.93
CA TRP A 63 8.47 -22.18 -6.39
C TRP A 63 7.42 -23.12 -6.98
N ASP A 64 6.59 -23.73 -6.13
CA ASP A 64 5.51 -24.60 -6.56
C ASP A 64 4.36 -23.74 -7.07
N TYR A 65 4.21 -23.68 -8.39
CA TYR A 65 3.08 -23.04 -9.08
C TYR A 65 2.33 -24.06 -9.92
N ASN A 66 2.30 -25.33 -9.51
CA ASN A 66 1.55 -26.36 -10.24
C ASN A 66 0.03 -26.11 -10.25
N PHE A 67 -0.44 -25.28 -9.32
CA PHE A 67 -1.79 -24.70 -9.25
C PHE A 67 -1.99 -23.48 -10.19
N MET A 68 -0.98 -23.13 -11.00
CA MET A 68 -1.04 -22.11 -12.05
C MET A 68 -0.51 -22.71 -13.35
N GLY A 69 -1.41 -23.30 -14.13
CA GLY A 69 -1.06 -24.22 -15.19
C GLY A 69 -1.55 -23.80 -16.57
N ALA A 70 -0.75 -22.94 -17.23
CA ALA A 70 -0.70 -22.74 -18.69
C ALA A 70 -1.14 -23.94 -19.52
N ASN A 71 -0.74 -25.17 -19.17
CA ASN A 71 -0.87 -26.38 -19.98
C ASN A 71 -1.66 -27.53 -19.33
N ASP A 72 -2.30 -27.29 -18.18
CA ASP A 72 -3.09 -28.31 -17.46
C ASP A 72 -4.58 -27.99 -17.56
N GLU A 73 -5.35 -28.86 -18.21
CA GLU A 73 -6.79 -28.67 -18.41
C GLU A 73 -7.58 -28.57 -17.10
N MET A 74 -7.10 -29.16 -16.00
CA MET A 74 -7.79 -29.10 -14.71
C MET A 74 -7.55 -27.79 -13.95
N VAL A 75 -6.54 -27.02 -14.35
CA VAL A 75 -6.12 -25.75 -13.73
C VAL A 75 -6.39 -24.55 -14.67
N ARG A 76 -7.16 -24.79 -15.74
CA ARG A 76 -7.72 -23.76 -16.61
C ARG A 76 -9.22 -23.69 -16.41
N VAL A 77 -9.77 -22.49 -16.58
CA VAL A 77 -11.20 -22.27 -16.59
C VAL A 77 -11.67 -22.44 -18.04
N HIS A 78 -12.52 -23.43 -18.29
CA HIS A 78 -13.09 -23.69 -19.61
C HIS A 78 -14.52 -23.14 -19.68
N MET A 79 -14.86 -22.49 -20.80
CA MET A 79 -16.21 -21.99 -21.04
C MET A 79 -16.84 -22.71 -22.23
N ASP A 80 -18.00 -23.32 -22.01
CA ASP A 80 -18.85 -23.87 -23.06
C ASP A 80 -20.02 -22.92 -23.35
N TYR A 81 -20.09 -22.44 -24.59
CA TYR A 81 -21.16 -21.56 -25.05
C TYR A 81 -22.28 -22.37 -25.74
N PRO A 82 -23.56 -21.97 -25.59
CA PRO A 82 -24.70 -22.67 -26.21
C PRO A 82 -24.63 -22.80 -27.73
N ASP A 83 -23.97 -21.86 -28.41
CA ASP A 83 -23.78 -21.86 -29.86
C ASP A 83 -22.60 -22.75 -30.32
N GLY A 84 -21.86 -23.34 -29.40
CA GLY A 84 -20.68 -24.16 -29.65
C GLY A 84 -19.42 -23.37 -29.99
N THR A 85 -19.37 -22.07 -29.70
CA THR A 85 -18.19 -21.23 -29.93
C THR A 85 -16.96 -21.77 -29.18
N GLN A 86 -15.86 -21.96 -29.92
CA GLN A 86 -14.56 -22.41 -29.41
C GLN A 86 -13.46 -21.50 -29.97
N ASN A 87 -13.04 -20.50 -29.19
CA ASN A 87 -12.08 -19.46 -29.59
C ASN A 87 -11.21 -19.00 -28.39
N GLU A 88 -10.53 -17.85 -28.53
CA GLU A 88 -9.73 -17.26 -27.46
C GLU A 88 -10.53 -17.00 -26.17
N LYS A 89 -11.84 -16.82 -26.28
CA LYS A 89 -12.77 -16.57 -25.17
C LYS A 89 -13.33 -17.84 -24.54
N SER A 90 -12.89 -19.02 -24.96
CA SER A 90 -13.37 -20.32 -24.43
C SER A 90 -12.47 -20.87 -23.33
N ASN A 91 -11.34 -20.23 -23.04
CA ASN A 91 -10.46 -20.63 -21.94
C ASN A 91 -9.84 -19.42 -21.24
N ILE A 92 -9.71 -19.51 -19.92
CA ILE A 92 -8.91 -18.62 -19.08
C ILE A 92 -7.83 -19.46 -18.39
N SER A 93 -6.63 -18.91 -18.28
CA SER A 93 -5.52 -19.51 -17.55
C SER A 93 -4.76 -18.49 -16.72
N PHE A 94 -4.18 -18.96 -15.62
CA PHE A 94 -3.41 -18.15 -14.69
C PHE A 94 -1.93 -18.50 -14.80
N THR A 95 -1.06 -17.51 -14.93
CA THR A 95 0.39 -17.72 -15.10
C THR A 95 1.19 -17.03 -14.00
N ALA A 96 2.33 -17.60 -13.61
CA ALA A 96 3.28 -17.00 -12.65
C ALA A 96 4.67 -16.68 -13.25
N TRP A 97 5.01 -17.24 -14.42
CA TRP A 97 6.37 -17.21 -14.98
C TRP A 97 6.80 -15.86 -15.58
N ASP A 98 5.83 -15.01 -15.94
CA ASP A 98 6.03 -13.67 -16.53
C ASP A 98 5.19 -12.65 -15.76
N GLY A 99 5.30 -12.73 -14.43
CA GLY A 99 4.36 -12.12 -13.50
C GLY A 99 3.02 -12.85 -13.44
N TYR A 100 2.17 -12.42 -12.50
CA TYR A 100 0.81 -12.91 -12.40
C TYR A 100 -0.06 -12.26 -13.48
N LYS A 101 -0.65 -13.10 -14.33
CA LYS A 101 -1.50 -12.67 -15.45
C LYS A 101 -2.67 -13.62 -15.63
N VAL A 102 -3.79 -13.05 -16.08
CA VAL A 102 -4.94 -13.79 -16.59
C VAL A 102 -4.85 -13.82 -18.12
N LYS A 103 -4.73 -15.01 -18.70
CA LYS A 103 -4.52 -15.24 -20.13
C LYS A 103 -5.73 -15.92 -20.75
N ASN A 104 -6.06 -15.53 -21.98
CA ASN A 104 -7.11 -16.14 -22.79
C ASN A 104 -6.62 -17.47 -23.43
N GLY A 105 -7.50 -18.14 -24.19
CA GLY A 105 -7.22 -19.43 -24.83
C GLY A 105 -6.11 -19.42 -25.90
N TRP A 106 -5.65 -18.25 -26.34
CA TRP A 106 -4.51 -18.08 -27.25
C TRP A 106 -3.26 -17.52 -26.55
N ASN A 107 -3.25 -17.55 -25.22
CA ASN A 107 -2.16 -17.05 -24.37
C ASN A 107 -1.96 -15.51 -24.47
N GLY A 108 -2.99 -14.77 -24.89
CA GLY A 108 -3.01 -13.30 -24.83
C GLY A 108 -3.58 -12.79 -23.51
N ASP A 109 -3.11 -11.63 -23.05
CA ASP A 109 -3.61 -10.99 -21.83
C ASP A 109 -5.08 -10.58 -22.00
N ILE A 110 -5.90 -10.81 -20.98
CA ILE A 110 -7.29 -10.35 -20.96
C ILE A 110 -7.30 -8.89 -20.48
N ALA A 111 -7.68 -7.96 -21.35
CA ALA A 111 -7.79 -6.54 -20.98
C ALA A 111 -8.83 -6.34 -19.86
N GLY A 112 -8.49 -5.52 -18.87
CA GLY A 112 -9.35 -5.24 -17.71
C GLY A 112 -9.42 -6.36 -16.66
N SER A 113 -8.69 -7.47 -16.87
CA SER A 113 -8.53 -8.49 -15.82
C SER A 113 -7.45 -8.11 -14.82
N ASP A 114 -7.58 -8.66 -13.61
CA ASP A 114 -6.56 -8.56 -12.56
C ASP A 114 -6.44 -9.89 -11.82
N ILE A 115 -5.30 -10.10 -11.16
CA ILE A 115 -4.99 -11.33 -10.42
C ILE A 115 -4.07 -11.05 -9.24
N ALA A 116 -4.42 -11.61 -8.08
CA ALA A 116 -3.59 -11.64 -6.88
C ALA A 116 -3.26 -13.09 -6.53
N VAL A 117 -2.01 -13.33 -6.12
CA VAL A 117 -1.52 -14.65 -5.75
C VAL A 117 -0.66 -14.51 -4.50
N VAL A 118 -1.02 -15.26 -3.47
CA VAL A 118 -0.24 -15.43 -2.25
C VAL A 118 0.21 -16.90 -2.19
N ASN A 119 1.51 -17.12 -2.02
CA ASN A 119 2.07 -18.44 -1.74
C ASN A 119 2.95 -18.30 -0.49
N GLU A 120 2.49 -18.83 0.63
CA GLU A 120 3.18 -18.72 1.91
C GLU A 120 4.26 -19.80 2.12
N ALA A 121 4.40 -20.73 1.18
CA ALA A 121 5.37 -21.82 1.31
C ALA A 121 6.79 -21.24 1.29
N HIS A 122 7.68 -21.79 2.10
CA HIS A 122 9.05 -21.31 2.18
C HIS A 122 10.04 -22.47 2.19
N LEU A 123 11.01 -22.44 1.27
CA LEU A 123 11.96 -23.55 1.06
C LEU A 123 11.23 -24.89 0.87
N ASN A 124 11.39 -25.83 1.81
CA ASN A 124 10.75 -27.15 1.82
C ASN A 124 9.63 -27.27 2.87
N THR A 125 9.09 -26.15 3.33
CA THR A 125 7.96 -26.11 4.25
C THR A 125 6.70 -25.81 3.45
N PRO A 126 5.82 -26.81 3.23
CA PRO A 126 4.55 -26.58 2.57
C PRO A 126 3.69 -25.59 3.37
N ALA A 127 2.99 -24.71 2.68
CA ALA A 127 2.07 -23.77 3.30
C ALA A 127 0.93 -23.41 2.33
N PRO A 128 -0.11 -22.72 2.83
CA PRO A 128 -1.24 -22.32 2.01
C PRO A 128 -0.86 -21.41 0.84
N TYR A 129 -1.63 -21.50 -0.23
CA TYR A 129 -1.68 -20.49 -1.28
C TYR A 129 -3.13 -20.05 -1.50
N VAL A 130 -3.29 -18.82 -1.99
CA VAL A 130 -4.58 -18.26 -2.44
C VAL A 130 -4.35 -17.59 -3.79
N VAL A 131 -5.30 -17.79 -4.71
CA VAL A 131 -5.37 -17.08 -5.98
C VAL A 131 -6.74 -16.45 -6.12
N GLU A 132 -6.76 -15.16 -6.44
CA GLU A 132 -7.96 -14.42 -6.80
C GLU A 132 -7.80 -13.79 -8.18
N ALA A 133 -8.85 -13.80 -8.98
CA ALA A 133 -8.85 -13.15 -10.28
C ALA A 133 -10.21 -12.52 -10.59
N VAL A 134 -10.17 -11.39 -11.30
CA VAL A 134 -11.34 -10.73 -11.89
C VAL A 134 -11.24 -10.76 -13.41
N ILE A 135 -12.36 -11.06 -14.07
CA ILE A 135 -12.48 -11.10 -15.52
C ILE A 135 -13.67 -10.22 -15.93
N PRO A 136 -13.46 -9.18 -16.77
CA PRO A 136 -14.56 -8.37 -17.28
C PRO A 136 -15.54 -9.22 -18.07
N MET A 137 -16.85 -9.02 -17.83
CA MET A 137 -17.89 -9.78 -18.49
C MET A 137 -17.90 -9.55 -20.03
N GLU A 138 -17.35 -8.42 -20.49
CA GLU A 138 -17.13 -8.12 -21.91
C GLU A 138 -16.10 -9.02 -22.62
N PHE A 139 -15.25 -9.71 -21.84
CA PHE A 139 -14.33 -10.69 -22.40
C PHE A 139 -15.07 -11.90 -22.98
N PHE A 140 -16.15 -12.37 -22.35
CA PHE A 140 -16.86 -13.58 -22.76
C PHE A 140 -17.53 -13.43 -24.14
N ALA A 141 -17.74 -14.54 -24.84
CA ALA A 141 -18.36 -14.52 -26.17
C ALA A 141 -19.88 -14.35 -26.10
N ASP A 142 -20.47 -14.87 -25.02
CA ASP A 142 -21.88 -14.75 -24.66
C ASP A 142 -22.00 -14.56 -23.14
N SER A 143 -23.12 -13.99 -22.70
CA SER A 143 -23.54 -13.93 -21.29
C SER A 143 -24.12 -15.25 -20.76
N ASP A 144 -24.43 -16.21 -21.64
CA ASP A 144 -24.90 -17.55 -21.31
C ASP A 144 -23.80 -18.58 -21.62
N PHE A 145 -23.25 -19.22 -20.59
CA PHE A 145 -22.21 -20.24 -20.72
C PHE A 145 -22.15 -21.12 -19.47
N THR A 146 -21.52 -22.29 -19.58
CA THR A 146 -21.07 -23.05 -18.41
C THR A 146 -19.57 -22.85 -18.22
N LEU A 147 -19.14 -22.84 -16.96
CA LEU A 147 -17.76 -22.70 -16.55
C LEU A 147 -17.29 -24.02 -15.91
N THR A 148 -16.21 -24.60 -16.42
CA THR A 148 -15.56 -25.78 -15.84
C THR A 148 -14.20 -25.41 -15.29
N PHE A 149 -13.99 -25.63 -13.99
CA PHE A 149 -12.71 -25.39 -13.31
C PHE A 149 -12.48 -26.46 -12.23
N ALA A 150 -11.22 -26.87 -12.02
CA ALA A 150 -10.85 -27.93 -11.08
C ALA A 150 -11.66 -29.24 -11.26
N GLY A 151 -12.09 -29.54 -12.49
CA GLY A 151 -12.92 -30.71 -12.83
C GLY A 151 -14.40 -30.61 -12.46
N THR A 152 -14.87 -29.44 -12.03
CA THR A 152 -16.27 -29.17 -11.66
C THR A 152 -16.88 -28.13 -12.60
N THR A 153 -18.06 -28.44 -13.14
CA THR A 153 -18.82 -27.57 -14.06
C THR A 153 -19.94 -26.85 -13.31
N VAL A 154 -20.05 -25.54 -13.53
CA VAL A 154 -21.08 -24.65 -12.96
C VAL A 154 -21.74 -23.89 -14.11
N ASP A 155 -23.08 -23.87 -14.16
CA ASP A 155 -23.81 -22.99 -15.07
C ASP A 155 -23.71 -21.54 -14.56
N ILE A 156 -23.47 -20.57 -15.44
CA ILE A 156 -23.34 -19.16 -15.03
C ILE A 156 -24.59 -18.63 -14.31
N ARG A 157 -25.76 -19.24 -14.53
CA ARG A 157 -27.02 -18.94 -13.85
C ARG A 157 -27.06 -19.39 -12.39
N ASP A 158 -26.23 -20.36 -12.04
CA ASP A 158 -26.09 -20.91 -10.69
C ASP A 158 -24.96 -20.25 -9.89
N VAL A 159 -24.33 -19.22 -10.45
CA VAL A 159 -23.29 -18.42 -9.79
C VAL A 159 -23.93 -17.32 -8.95
N GLU A 160 -23.43 -17.12 -7.74
CA GLU A 160 -23.92 -16.10 -6.83
C GLU A 160 -23.60 -14.68 -7.35
N VAL A 161 -24.58 -13.78 -7.28
CA VAL A 161 -24.42 -12.35 -7.61
C VAL A 161 -24.31 -11.56 -6.32
N LEU A 162 -23.28 -10.73 -6.21
CA LEU A 162 -23.09 -9.85 -5.07
C LEU A 162 -24.23 -8.84 -4.98
N ARG A 163 -24.78 -8.62 -3.79
CA ARG A 163 -25.69 -7.49 -3.54
C ARG A 163 -24.83 -6.24 -3.33
N GLY A 164 -24.95 -5.25 -4.21
CA GLY A 164 -24.38 -3.94 -3.95
C GLY A 164 -24.99 -3.38 -2.65
N ASP A 165 -24.15 -2.98 -1.71
CA ASP A 165 -24.44 -2.44 -0.36
C ASP A 165 -25.92 -2.40 0.03
N VAL A 166 -26.52 -3.56 0.28
CA VAL A 166 -27.83 -3.65 0.91
C VAL A 166 -27.60 -3.57 2.41
N LYS A 167 -28.04 -2.46 3.03
CA LYS A 167 -28.23 -2.34 4.48
C LYS A 167 -28.84 -3.65 5.00
N LYS A 168 -28.14 -4.36 5.89
CA LYS A 168 -28.69 -5.53 6.58
C LYS A 168 -30.03 -5.12 7.21
N GLU A 169 -31.13 -5.68 6.71
CA GLU A 169 -32.40 -5.69 7.44
C GLU A 169 -32.20 -6.54 8.70
N ASP A 170 -32.41 -5.93 9.86
CA ASP A 170 -32.46 -6.64 11.14
C ASP A 170 -33.62 -7.64 11.12
N THR A 171 -33.29 -8.93 11.03
CA THR A 171 -34.21 -10.02 11.33
C THR A 171 -34.53 -9.98 12.83
N LYS A 172 -35.72 -9.45 13.15
CA LYS A 172 -36.37 -9.65 14.45
C LYS A 172 -37.03 -11.03 14.49
N GLU A 173 -36.49 -11.91 15.30
CA GLU A 173 -37.16 -13.00 16.04
C GLU A 173 -36.08 -13.47 17.05
N ASP A 174 -36.28 -13.57 18.36
CA ASP A 174 -37.41 -14.18 19.04
C ASP A 174 -37.30 -13.85 20.54
N SER A 175 -38.37 -13.40 21.20
CA SER A 175 -38.47 -13.50 22.66
C SER A 175 -39.94 -13.56 23.12
N LYS A 176 -40.37 -14.81 23.29
CA LYS A 176 -41.32 -15.39 24.27
C LYS A 176 -42.23 -14.45 25.08
N GLU A 177 -43.51 -14.82 24.99
CA GLU A 177 -44.58 -14.79 26.00
C GLU A 177 -44.20 -14.28 27.40
N ASP A 178 -44.93 -13.25 27.85
CA ASP A 178 -45.69 -13.37 29.11
C ASP A 178 -46.87 -12.39 29.15
N THR A 179 -47.80 -12.68 30.05
CA THR A 179 -49.25 -12.53 29.90
C THR A 179 -49.82 -11.38 30.77
N LYS A 180 -50.90 -10.70 30.30
CA LYS A 180 -51.89 -9.85 31.05
C LYS A 180 -51.37 -8.53 31.66
N ASP A 181 -52.12 -7.42 31.73
CA ASP A 181 -53.54 -7.21 32.02
C ASP A 181 -54.03 -5.84 31.49
N ASP A 182 -55.31 -5.81 31.09
CA ASP A 182 -56.33 -4.75 31.13
C ASP A 182 -55.95 -3.30 31.52
N THR A 183 -56.27 -2.30 30.67
CA THR A 183 -57.52 -1.48 30.76
C THR A 183 -57.49 -0.26 29.82
N ASN A 184 -58.69 0.08 29.33
CA ASN A 184 -59.12 1.25 28.56
C ASN A 184 -58.49 2.61 28.96
N ASP A 185 -58.26 3.48 27.97
CA ASP A 185 -59.13 4.66 27.82
C ASP A 185 -59.06 5.29 26.42
N GLU A 186 -60.22 5.74 25.95
CA GLU A 186 -60.42 6.43 24.68
C GLU A 186 -59.93 7.88 24.77
N ASN A 187 -59.25 8.38 23.73
CA ASN A 187 -59.60 9.70 23.20
C ASN A 187 -59.07 9.95 21.77
N GLN A 188 -60.02 10.36 20.93
CA GLN A 188 -59.88 10.81 19.55
C GLN A 188 -58.95 12.02 19.41
N LYS A 189 -58.15 12.04 18.32
CA LYS A 189 -58.43 12.89 17.15
C LYS A 189 -57.40 12.61 16.06
N GLY A 190 -57.88 12.26 14.87
CA GLY A 190 -57.06 12.22 13.68
C GLY A 190 -56.70 13.63 13.20
N ASP A 191 -55.57 13.72 12.51
CA ASP A 191 -55.54 14.31 11.18
C ASP A 191 -54.27 13.85 10.44
N THR A 192 -54.53 13.17 9.33
CA THR A 192 -53.77 13.14 8.07
C THR A 192 -52.24 13.00 8.13
N LYS A 193 -51.79 11.77 7.83
CA LYS A 193 -50.53 11.50 7.14
C LYS A 193 -50.44 12.38 5.89
N ASP A 194 -49.47 13.29 5.88
CA ASP A 194 -48.85 13.74 4.64
C ASP A 194 -47.47 13.06 4.60
N GLU A 195 -47.46 11.84 4.07
CA GLU A 195 -46.24 11.20 3.62
C GLU A 195 -45.84 11.90 2.32
N THR A 196 -45.18 13.06 2.43
CA THR A 196 -44.30 13.50 1.36
C THR A 196 -43.14 12.51 1.33
N LYS A 197 -43.25 11.54 0.42
CA LYS A 197 -42.10 10.85 -0.16
C LYS A 197 -41.18 11.92 -0.72
N GLU A 198 -40.20 12.34 0.07
CA GLU A 198 -39.02 12.99 -0.47
C GLU A 198 -38.34 11.94 -1.33
N ASP A 199 -38.28 12.23 -2.63
CA ASP A 199 -37.54 11.46 -3.63
C ASP A 199 -36.19 11.02 -3.06
N ASP A 200 -35.86 9.74 -3.23
CA ASP A 200 -34.48 9.22 -3.19
C ASP A 200 -33.65 9.93 -4.27
N LYS A 201 -33.34 11.20 -4.05
CA LYS A 201 -32.30 11.91 -4.79
C LYS A 201 -30.99 11.47 -4.18
N GLU A 202 -30.18 10.77 -4.97
CA GLU A 202 -28.78 10.52 -4.65
C GLU A 202 -28.14 11.81 -4.13
N ALA A 203 -27.50 11.73 -2.95
CA ALA A 203 -26.81 12.87 -2.38
C ALA A 203 -25.72 13.35 -3.35
N VAL A 204 -25.71 14.65 -3.65
CA VAL A 204 -24.76 15.25 -4.60
C VAL A 204 -23.68 15.98 -3.81
N TYR A 205 -22.41 15.69 -4.12
CA TYR A 205 -21.27 16.36 -3.50
C TYR A 205 -21.27 17.86 -3.81
N LYS A 206 -21.10 18.69 -2.78
CA LYS A 206 -21.10 20.16 -2.86
C LYS A 206 -19.92 20.81 -2.12
N GLY A 207 -18.88 20.04 -1.84
CA GLY A 207 -17.81 20.43 -0.91
C GLY A 207 -18.10 19.99 0.52
N ILE A 208 -17.06 19.99 1.35
CA ILE A 208 -17.11 19.69 2.78
C ILE A 208 -16.89 20.97 3.58
N THR A 209 -17.60 21.14 4.69
CA THR A 209 -17.41 22.22 5.65
C THR A 209 -17.17 21.65 7.04
N ILE A 210 -16.13 22.12 7.73
CA ILE A 210 -15.83 21.68 9.11
C ILE A 210 -16.70 22.46 10.11
N ASP A 211 -17.95 22.04 10.34
CA ASP A 211 -18.94 22.69 11.20
C ASP A 211 -19.61 21.78 12.26
N GLY A 212 -19.29 20.49 12.30
CA GLY A 212 -19.86 19.46 13.16
C GLY A 212 -21.16 18.85 12.64
N ARG A 213 -21.56 19.12 11.39
CA ARG A 213 -22.74 18.54 10.73
C ARG A 213 -22.30 17.66 9.56
N PHE A 214 -22.60 16.38 9.64
CA PHE A 214 -22.04 15.40 8.71
C PHE A 214 -22.86 15.15 7.43
N SER A 215 -23.84 16.01 7.12
CA SER A 215 -24.73 15.80 5.96
C SER A 215 -24.04 16.01 4.60
N ASP A 216 -22.99 16.82 4.57
CA ASP A 216 -22.14 17.01 3.38
C ASP A 216 -21.30 15.76 3.05
N TRP A 217 -21.07 14.89 4.04
CA TRP A 217 -20.47 13.57 3.84
C TRP A 217 -21.42 12.53 3.26
N ASP A 218 -22.73 12.80 3.14
CA ASP A 218 -23.71 11.83 2.63
C ASP A 218 -23.43 11.41 1.18
N ALA A 219 -22.81 12.29 0.40
CA ALA A 219 -22.40 12.04 -0.98
C ALA A 219 -21.01 11.38 -1.10
N VAL A 220 -20.31 11.16 0.01
CA VAL A 220 -18.94 10.64 0.04
C VAL A 220 -18.96 9.17 0.49
N THR A 221 -18.33 8.32 -0.31
CA THR A 221 -18.17 6.88 -0.02
C THR A 221 -17.43 6.68 1.30
N LYS A 222 -17.98 5.83 2.17
CA LYS A 222 -17.40 5.48 3.47
C LYS A 222 -16.89 4.04 3.45
N TYR A 223 -15.66 3.85 3.86
CA TYR A 223 -14.95 2.58 3.90
C TYR A 223 -15.00 2.02 5.32
N ASP A 224 -15.13 0.71 5.45
CA ASP A 224 -14.92 0.04 6.73
C ASP A 224 -13.49 0.29 7.22
N ALA A 225 -13.37 0.54 8.51
CA ALA A 225 -12.10 0.70 9.18
C ALA A 225 -12.09 -0.12 10.45
N GLY A 226 -10.89 -0.48 10.90
CA GLY A 226 -10.70 -1.28 12.11
C GLY A 226 -9.43 -0.87 12.83
N CYS A 227 -9.26 -1.39 14.04
CA CYS A 227 -8.05 -1.17 14.83
C CYS A 227 -7.15 -2.41 14.79
N PRO A 228 -5.83 -2.25 14.58
CA PRO A 228 -4.89 -3.37 14.62
C PRO A 228 -4.73 -3.96 16.04
N ASN A 229 -5.12 -3.23 17.08
CA ASN A 229 -5.01 -3.68 18.46
C ASN A 229 -6.09 -4.76 18.77
N PRO A 230 -5.70 -6.02 19.08
CA PRO A 230 -6.64 -7.10 19.34
C PRO A 230 -7.55 -6.88 20.56
N ASP A 231 -7.11 -6.08 21.53
CA ASP A 231 -7.87 -5.75 22.74
C ASP A 231 -8.89 -4.63 22.50
N HIS A 232 -8.76 -3.93 21.37
CA HIS A 232 -9.55 -2.75 21.01
C HIS A 232 -9.93 -2.73 19.53
N LYS A 233 -10.41 -3.85 18.98
CA LYS A 233 -10.68 -4.03 17.54
C LYS A 233 -11.69 -3.02 16.97
N ASP A 234 -12.66 -2.61 17.78
CA ASP A 234 -13.79 -1.76 17.37
C ASP A 234 -13.59 -0.27 17.76
N CYS A 235 -12.41 0.30 17.52
CA CYS A 235 -12.16 1.74 17.77
C CYS A 235 -12.69 2.67 16.69
N ILE A 236 -12.76 2.17 15.46
CA ILE A 236 -13.20 2.91 14.28
C ILE A 236 -14.19 2.00 13.56
N GLU A 237 -15.28 2.58 13.07
CA GLU A 237 -16.28 1.84 12.28
C GLU A 237 -16.14 2.16 10.80
N LYS A 238 -16.02 3.44 10.46
CA LYS A 238 -16.00 3.93 9.07
C LYS A 238 -15.03 5.08 8.92
N THR A 239 -14.43 5.20 7.73
CA THR A 239 -13.66 6.38 7.32
C THR A 239 -14.10 6.85 5.93
N ALA A 240 -13.88 8.12 5.64
CA ALA A 240 -14.01 8.66 4.30
C ALA A 240 -12.97 9.77 4.09
N MET A 241 -12.61 10.03 2.84
CA MET A 241 -11.61 11.04 2.48
C MET A 241 -11.97 11.67 1.15
N VAL A 242 -11.76 12.97 1.03
CA VAL A 242 -11.86 13.73 -0.22
C VAL A 242 -10.69 14.68 -0.33
N PHE A 243 -10.03 14.72 -1.48
CA PHE A 243 -9.05 15.75 -1.80
C PHE A 243 -9.68 16.76 -2.76
N ASP A 244 -10.02 17.95 -2.27
CA ASP A 244 -10.73 18.99 -3.04
C ASP A 244 -9.99 20.33 -2.96
N GLY A 245 -9.31 20.68 -4.06
CA GLY A 245 -8.59 21.94 -4.22
C GLY A 245 -7.42 22.04 -3.24
N ASP A 246 -7.50 23.00 -2.31
CA ASP A 246 -6.44 23.31 -1.36
C ASP A 246 -6.51 22.50 -0.06
N TYR A 247 -7.44 21.54 0.06
CA TYR A 247 -7.65 20.80 1.30
C TYR A 247 -7.94 19.32 1.06
N VAL A 248 -7.48 18.51 2.01
CA VAL A 248 -7.90 17.13 2.20
C VAL A 248 -8.88 17.10 3.36
N TYR A 249 -10.06 16.56 3.12
CA TYR A 249 -11.08 16.36 4.12
C TYR A 249 -11.11 14.90 4.52
N ILE A 250 -11.15 14.64 5.82
CA ILE A 250 -11.20 13.29 6.39
C ILE A 250 -12.40 13.19 7.32
N TYR A 251 -13.15 12.10 7.19
CA TYR A 251 -14.20 11.70 8.11
C TYR A 251 -13.80 10.40 8.81
N ILE A 252 -14.06 10.34 10.11
CA ILE A 252 -13.83 9.15 10.93
C ILE A 252 -15.05 8.93 11.81
N LYS A 253 -15.59 7.72 11.81
CA LYS A 253 -16.63 7.28 12.73
C LYS A 253 -16.00 6.44 13.83
N ASP A 254 -16.14 6.85 15.07
CA ASP A 254 -15.82 6.06 16.25
C ASP A 254 -16.55 4.71 16.19
N GLY A 255 -15.90 3.67 16.69
CA GLY A 255 -16.52 2.35 16.81
C GLY A 255 -17.56 2.27 17.93
N GLU A 256 -18.09 1.07 18.14
CA GLU A 256 -19.15 0.86 19.13
C GLU A 256 -18.66 1.10 20.56
N THR A 257 -17.47 0.60 20.87
CA THR A 257 -16.94 0.45 22.23
C THR A 257 -15.76 1.36 22.54
N SER A 258 -15.19 2.04 21.54
CA SER A 258 -14.02 2.92 21.69
C SER A 258 -14.07 4.06 20.65
N SER A 259 -13.10 4.97 20.71
CA SER A 259 -13.02 6.16 19.87
C SER A 259 -11.73 6.20 19.04
N ALA A 260 -11.79 6.91 17.91
CA ALA A 260 -10.69 7.18 17.00
C ALA A 260 -9.45 7.76 17.70
N TYR A 261 -9.60 8.58 18.75
CA TYR A 261 -8.44 9.10 19.50
C TYR A 261 -7.66 8.01 20.27
N GLY A 262 -8.27 6.84 20.48
CA GLY A 262 -7.65 5.67 21.10
C GLY A 262 -7.33 4.54 20.11
N ALA A 263 -7.40 4.81 18.80
CA ALA A 263 -7.11 3.82 17.77
C ALA A 263 -5.59 3.64 17.52
N GLY A 264 -5.21 2.59 16.80
CA GLY A 264 -3.81 2.28 16.48
C GLY A 264 -3.19 1.20 17.37
N SER A 265 -2.01 0.74 16.99
CA SER A 265 -1.27 -0.33 17.67
C SER A 265 -0.93 0.00 19.14
N HIS A 266 -0.78 1.29 19.44
CA HIS A 266 -0.48 1.82 20.78
C HIS A 266 -1.69 2.47 21.45
N SER A 267 -2.89 2.36 20.86
CA SER A 267 -4.13 2.95 21.36
C SER A 267 -4.02 4.45 21.66
N ASN A 268 -3.42 5.20 20.74
CA ASN A 268 -3.02 6.59 20.92
C ASN A 268 -3.53 7.53 19.81
N GLY A 269 -4.36 7.04 18.89
CA GLY A 269 -5.02 7.86 17.87
C GLY A 269 -4.06 8.44 16.85
N MET A 270 -3.02 7.69 16.49
CA MET A 270 -2.02 8.07 15.50
C MET A 270 -2.45 7.69 14.08
N TYR A 271 -2.50 8.69 13.20
CA TYR A 271 -2.92 8.56 11.82
C TYR A 271 -1.84 9.10 10.87
N THR A 272 -1.93 8.68 9.61
CA THR A 272 -1.02 9.12 8.56
C THR A 272 -1.75 9.46 7.27
N ILE A 273 -1.25 10.47 6.57
CA ILE A 273 -1.45 10.64 5.13
C ILE A 273 -0.16 10.21 4.45
N LYS A 274 -0.24 9.19 3.59
CA LYS A 274 0.87 8.64 2.84
C LYS A 274 0.73 9.00 1.37
N SER A 275 1.75 9.60 0.78
CA SER A 275 1.80 9.88 -0.65
C SER A 275 2.10 8.63 -1.49
N ASP A 276 1.83 8.71 -2.79
CA ASP A 276 2.29 7.73 -3.78
C ASP A 276 3.81 7.67 -3.96
N MET A 277 4.54 8.59 -3.34
CA MET A 277 6.00 8.54 -3.18
C MET A 277 6.42 7.89 -1.86
N GLY A 278 5.50 7.40 -1.03
CA GLY A 278 5.84 6.83 0.28
C GLY A 278 6.27 7.85 1.33
N ASN A 279 6.27 9.16 1.02
CA ASN A 279 6.39 10.20 2.04
C ASN A 279 5.14 10.24 2.90
N GLU A 280 5.31 10.41 4.22
CA GLU A 280 4.24 10.35 5.21
C GLU A 280 4.16 11.67 5.99
N MET A 281 2.93 12.13 6.23
CA MET A 281 2.59 13.09 7.29
C MET A 281 1.89 12.33 8.39
N VAL A 282 2.29 12.56 9.63
CA VAL A 282 1.69 11.93 10.80
C VAL A 282 0.95 12.96 11.64
N PHE A 283 -0.22 12.59 12.14
CA PHE A 283 -1.00 13.41 13.05
C PHE A 283 -1.67 12.57 14.12
N GLN A 284 -2.09 13.22 15.21
CA GLN A 284 -2.68 12.53 16.35
C GLN A 284 -4.00 13.18 16.76
N LEU A 285 -5.04 12.37 16.93
CA LEU A 285 -6.31 12.83 17.51
C LEU A 285 -6.25 12.86 19.03
N THR A 286 -6.92 13.83 19.63
CA THR A 286 -6.92 14.02 21.08
C THR A 286 -8.27 13.67 21.70
N GLN A 287 -8.28 13.32 22.98
CA GLN A 287 -9.52 13.08 23.71
C GLN A 287 -10.46 14.32 23.77
N SER A 288 -9.93 15.53 23.58
CA SER A 288 -10.74 16.76 23.56
C SER A 288 -11.51 16.98 22.25
N GLY A 289 -11.30 16.13 21.25
CA GLY A 289 -11.91 16.31 19.93
C GLY A 289 -11.07 17.18 19.00
N ASP A 290 -9.75 17.28 19.23
CA ASP A 290 -8.81 18.09 18.45
C ASP A 290 -7.77 17.22 17.73
N ILE A 291 -6.90 17.87 16.96
CA ILE A 291 -5.80 17.28 16.20
C ILE A 291 -4.46 17.94 16.55
N ASN A 292 -3.41 17.13 16.68
CA ASN A 292 -2.02 17.54 16.83
C ASN A 292 -1.19 17.12 15.61
N GLY A 293 -0.10 17.85 15.36
CA GLY A 293 0.92 17.47 14.36
C GLY A 293 0.79 18.14 13.00
N VAL A 294 -0.29 18.88 12.74
CA VAL A 294 -0.53 19.57 11.46
C VAL A 294 -0.90 21.02 11.71
N ASP A 295 -0.16 21.96 11.11
CA ASP A 295 -0.48 23.38 11.22
C ASP A 295 -1.76 23.72 10.44
N LYS A 296 -2.60 24.60 11.00
CA LYS A 296 -3.88 25.07 10.41
C LYS A 296 -4.88 23.97 10.04
N ALA A 297 -4.71 22.75 10.55
CA ALA A 297 -5.75 21.74 10.45
C ALA A 297 -6.97 22.17 11.29
N GLU A 298 -8.16 21.97 10.75
CA GLU A 298 -9.41 22.13 11.51
C GLU A 298 -9.96 20.75 11.86
N CYS A 299 -10.53 20.62 13.05
CA CYS A 299 -11.13 19.37 13.51
C CYS A 299 -12.42 19.66 14.28
N LYS A 300 -13.45 18.84 14.04
CA LYS A 300 -14.67 18.80 14.84
C LYS A 300 -15.00 17.36 15.18
N HIS A 301 -15.23 17.11 16.46
CA HIS A 301 -15.78 15.86 16.96
C HIS A 301 -17.16 16.11 17.57
N VAL A 302 -18.19 15.47 17.03
CA VAL A 302 -19.56 15.55 17.53
C VAL A 302 -20.15 14.15 17.64
N GLY A 303 -20.44 13.74 18.87
CA GLY A 303 -20.95 12.40 19.15
C GLY A 303 -19.89 11.33 18.86
N LYS A 304 -20.11 10.55 17.80
CA LYS A 304 -19.21 9.46 17.36
C LYS A 304 -18.50 9.77 16.05
N GLN A 305 -18.52 11.02 15.59
CA GLN A 305 -18.08 11.37 14.25
C GLN A 305 -17.10 12.52 14.31
N TRP A 306 -16.04 12.37 13.52
CA TRP A 306 -14.97 13.33 13.34
C TRP A 306 -14.99 13.81 11.91
N GLU A 307 -14.71 15.08 11.73
CA GLU A 307 -14.33 15.67 10.46
C GLU A 307 -13.10 16.53 10.64
N ILE A 308 -12.20 16.45 9.67
CA ILE A 308 -10.88 17.05 9.72
C ILE A 308 -10.61 17.67 8.35
N SER A 309 -10.06 18.88 8.32
CA SER A 309 -9.45 19.45 7.13
C SER A 309 -7.95 19.58 7.31
N ILE A 310 -7.20 19.11 6.32
CA ILE A 310 -5.74 19.20 6.25
C ILE A 310 -5.39 20.08 5.05
N PRO A 311 -4.68 21.20 5.24
CA PRO A 311 -4.26 22.03 4.11
C PRO A 311 -3.29 21.29 3.19
N LYS A 312 -3.46 21.46 1.88
CA LYS A 312 -2.58 20.93 0.83
C LYS A 312 -1.11 21.34 1.05
N SER A 313 -0.87 22.52 1.63
CA SER A 313 0.48 23.01 1.93
C SER A 313 1.23 22.21 2.99
N GLU A 314 0.50 21.48 3.83
CA GLU A 314 1.09 20.66 4.88
C GLU A 314 1.37 19.24 4.38
N LEU A 315 0.68 18.79 3.32
CA LEU A 315 0.80 17.40 2.82
C LEU A 315 2.25 17.01 2.52
N PRO A 316 2.59 15.71 2.73
CA PRO A 316 3.90 15.21 2.33
C PRO A 316 4.07 15.34 0.81
N THR A 317 5.29 15.49 0.32
CA THR A 317 5.57 15.54 -1.12
C THR A 317 4.96 14.32 -1.84
N TYR A 318 4.13 14.58 -2.83
CA TYR A 318 3.36 13.58 -3.57
C TYR A 318 3.41 13.86 -5.08
N ASN A 319 3.13 12.87 -5.91
CA ASN A 319 3.06 13.00 -7.37
C ASN A 319 1.62 13.19 -7.84
N ASN A 320 0.76 12.19 -7.64
CA ASN A 320 -0.62 12.20 -8.11
C ASN A 320 -1.63 11.93 -6.99
N THR A 321 -1.31 11.00 -6.09
CA THR A 321 -2.29 10.53 -5.10
C THR A 321 -1.74 10.47 -3.69
N ILE A 322 -2.68 10.45 -2.74
CA ILE A 322 -2.44 10.29 -1.31
C ILE A 322 -3.41 9.25 -0.75
N SER A 323 -3.02 8.63 0.35
CA SER A 323 -3.74 7.57 1.05
C SER A 323 -3.85 7.95 2.53
N PHE A 324 -4.88 7.47 3.22
CA PHE A 324 -5.16 7.79 4.62
C PHE A 324 -5.37 6.52 5.44
N GLY A 325 -4.77 6.46 6.63
CA GLY A 325 -4.87 5.32 7.53
C GLY A 325 -4.35 5.58 8.94
N LEU A 326 -4.31 4.53 9.76
CA LEU A 326 -3.52 4.53 10.99
C LEU A 326 -2.03 4.52 10.65
N TYR A 327 -1.22 5.16 11.49
CA TYR A 327 0.22 5.17 11.28
C TYR A 327 0.81 3.76 11.48
N LEU A 328 1.75 3.37 10.61
CA LEU A 328 2.39 2.04 10.56
C LEU A 328 1.43 0.88 10.30
N THR A 329 0.29 1.14 9.65
CA THR A 329 -0.62 0.12 9.14
C THR A 329 -0.90 0.35 7.66
N GLU A 330 -1.53 -0.62 7.02
CA GLU A 330 -2.12 -0.38 5.70
C GLU A 330 -3.15 0.76 5.77
N PRO A 331 -3.22 1.61 4.71
CA PRO A 331 -4.22 2.67 4.65
C PRO A 331 -5.66 2.11 4.63
N PHE A 332 -6.61 2.86 5.16
CA PHE A 332 -8.04 2.57 5.00
C PHE A 332 -8.54 2.98 3.62
N ILE A 333 -7.97 4.05 3.09
CA ILE A 333 -8.36 4.66 1.82
C ILE A 333 -7.08 4.93 1.06
N GLU A 334 -7.02 4.42 -0.17
CA GLU A 334 -5.82 4.51 -1.00
C GLU A 334 -6.05 5.34 -2.25
N ASN A 335 -4.97 5.91 -2.76
CA ASN A 335 -4.89 6.46 -4.12
C ASN A 335 -5.90 7.58 -4.41
N VAL A 336 -6.18 8.43 -3.43
CA VAL A 336 -7.07 9.59 -3.58
C VAL A 336 -6.33 10.68 -4.37
N SER A 337 -6.89 11.04 -5.53
CA SER A 337 -6.43 12.17 -6.35
C SER A 337 -7.23 13.43 -6.04
N ASN A 338 -6.65 14.59 -6.34
CA ASN A 338 -7.36 15.86 -6.18
C ASN A 338 -8.47 16.00 -7.22
N LEU A 339 -9.67 16.36 -6.78
CA LEU A 339 -10.85 16.57 -7.62
C LEU A 339 -10.66 17.69 -8.66
N ASP A 340 -9.79 18.65 -8.40
CA ASP A 340 -9.45 19.71 -9.34
C ASP A 340 -8.45 19.27 -10.44
N GLU A 341 -8.08 17.99 -10.46
CA GLU A 341 -7.11 17.36 -11.36
C GLU A 341 -5.67 17.90 -11.23
N SER A 342 -5.40 18.72 -10.19
CA SER A 342 -4.06 19.21 -9.92
C SER A 342 -3.13 18.08 -9.50
N LYS A 343 -1.93 18.10 -10.07
CA LYS A 343 -0.84 17.18 -9.72
C LYS A 343 0.08 17.81 -8.68
N GLY A 344 0.79 16.95 -7.96
CA GLY A 344 1.90 17.34 -7.10
C GLY A 344 3.17 17.53 -7.92
N VAL A 345 4.25 16.91 -7.48
CA VAL A 345 5.60 17.04 -8.06
C VAL A 345 5.98 15.77 -8.80
N GLU A 346 6.65 15.90 -9.95
CA GLU A 346 7.17 14.73 -10.67
C GLU A 346 8.25 14.02 -9.85
N ILE A 347 8.28 12.69 -9.94
CA ILE A 347 9.32 11.86 -9.31
C ILE A 347 10.67 12.25 -9.91
N SER A 348 11.66 12.50 -9.05
CA SER A 348 13.01 12.77 -9.52
C SER A 348 13.64 11.51 -10.11
N THR A 349 14.15 11.62 -11.34
CA THR A 349 14.99 10.58 -11.97
C THR A 349 16.47 10.95 -11.94
N ASP A 350 16.78 12.17 -11.52
CA ASP A 350 18.11 12.77 -11.57
C ASP A 350 18.63 12.95 -10.15
N ILE A 351 18.80 11.84 -9.44
CA ILE A 351 19.35 11.81 -8.08
C ILE A 351 20.87 11.97 -8.15
N THR A 352 21.44 12.88 -7.37
CA THR A 352 22.89 13.14 -7.39
C THR A 352 23.48 13.29 -6.01
N TYR A 353 24.64 12.69 -5.77
CA TYR A 353 25.41 12.93 -4.56
C TYR A 353 25.89 14.39 -4.49
N ASP A 354 25.41 15.13 -3.50
CA ASP A 354 25.65 16.56 -3.34
C ASP A 354 26.87 16.88 -2.46
N GLY A 355 27.38 15.88 -1.73
CA GLY A 355 28.54 16.01 -0.86
C GLY A 355 28.36 17.11 0.18
N LEU A 356 29.41 17.90 0.41
CA LEU A 356 29.41 18.98 1.42
C LEU A 356 28.40 20.12 1.18
N LYS A 357 27.66 20.13 0.06
CA LYS A 357 26.56 21.08 -0.11
C LYS A 357 25.38 20.77 0.81
N GLY A 358 25.20 19.51 1.21
CA GLY A 358 24.10 19.07 2.09
C GLY A 358 22.72 19.43 1.53
N LEU A 359 22.54 19.28 0.23
CA LEU A 359 21.25 19.50 -0.44
C LEU A 359 20.62 18.12 -0.66
N TYR A 360 19.34 17.99 -0.33
CA TYR A 360 18.61 16.72 -0.35
C TYR A 360 17.26 16.81 -1.09
N GLY A 361 17.02 17.91 -1.79
CA GLY A 361 15.70 18.22 -2.36
C GLY A 361 15.30 17.34 -3.55
N ASP A 362 16.25 16.63 -4.17
CA ASP A 362 16.00 15.59 -5.16
C ASP A 362 15.41 14.33 -4.50
N TRP A 363 15.89 13.97 -3.30
CA TRP A 363 15.36 12.87 -2.49
C TRP A 363 13.94 13.12 -2.02
N ASP A 364 13.55 14.35 -1.70
CA ASP A 364 12.15 14.67 -1.31
C ASP A 364 11.13 14.24 -2.38
N ARG A 365 11.57 14.12 -3.64
CA ARG A 365 10.79 13.72 -4.81
C ARG A 365 11.06 12.28 -5.23
N TYR A 366 11.72 11.49 -4.38
CA TYR A 366 12.06 10.11 -4.63
C TYR A 366 11.46 9.21 -3.54
N PRO A 367 11.03 7.98 -3.86
CA PRO A 367 10.34 7.18 -2.86
C PRO A 367 11.20 6.77 -1.66
N HIS A 368 10.67 6.97 -0.45
CA HIS A 368 11.29 6.54 0.81
C HIS A 368 10.54 5.36 1.45
N THR A 369 11.29 4.60 2.24
CA THR A 369 10.79 3.52 3.11
C THR A 369 10.95 3.97 4.58
N THR A 370 9.90 3.75 5.38
CA THR A 370 9.92 4.00 6.82
C THR A 370 10.78 2.95 7.55
N ILE A 371 11.57 3.41 8.52
CA ILE A 371 12.51 2.62 9.33
C ILE A 371 12.09 2.78 10.79
N GLU A 372 11.43 1.76 11.31
CA GLU A 372 10.81 1.81 12.63
C GLU A 372 11.81 1.57 13.75
N TYR A 373 11.67 2.32 14.84
CA TYR A 373 12.46 2.12 16.06
C TYR A 373 11.65 1.47 17.19
N ALA A 374 12.30 1.18 18.32
CA ALA A 374 11.70 0.49 19.47
C ALA A 374 10.44 1.16 20.07
N THR A 375 10.20 2.45 19.78
CA THR A 375 9.00 3.19 20.20
C THR A 375 8.20 3.71 19.01
N ALA A 376 8.25 3.01 17.88
CA ALA A 376 7.57 3.37 16.64
C ALA A 376 6.08 3.65 16.87
N GLY A 377 5.58 4.72 16.27
CA GLY A 377 4.16 5.11 16.36
C GLY A 377 3.62 5.40 17.76
N THR A 378 4.47 5.67 18.76
CA THR A 378 4.02 6.00 20.13
C THR A 378 3.53 7.43 20.30
N HIS A 379 3.99 8.37 19.47
CA HIS A 379 3.60 9.78 19.53
C HIS A 379 3.92 10.52 18.22
N TYR A 380 3.17 11.58 17.87
CA TYR A 380 3.36 12.33 16.62
C TYR A 380 4.69 13.10 16.54
N GLN A 381 5.35 13.29 17.68
CA GLN A 381 6.70 13.88 17.75
C GLN A 381 7.83 12.83 17.72
N MET A 382 7.46 11.54 17.75
CA MET A 382 8.39 10.41 17.69
C MET A 382 8.23 9.75 16.31
N VAL A 383 8.39 10.56 15.25
CA VAL A 383 8.28 10.09 13.88
C VAL A 383 9.45 9.16 13.57
N ASP A 384 9.15 8.00 13.00
CA ASP A 384 10.15 7.02 12.63
C ASP A 384 11.08 7.55 11.52
N SER A 385 12.27 6.95 11.41
CA SER A 385 13.25 7.38 10.42
C SER A 385 12.80 6.95 9.02
N LYS A 386 13.39 7.50 7.96
CA LYS A 386 13.08 7.06 6.59
C LYS A 386 14.32 7.05 5.72
N GLY A 387 14.33 6.19 4.70
CA GLY A 387 15.47 6.05 3.79
C GLY A 387 15.10 5.58 2.40
N ALA A 388 15.98 5.85 1.45
CA ALA A 388 15.82 5.52 0.04
C ALA A 388 17.15 5.07 -0.57
N LEU A 389 17.07 4.23 -1.61
CA LEU A 389 18.21 3.80 -2.42
C LEU A 389 17.90 4.00 -3.90
N TYR A 390 18.84 4.56 -4.64
CA TYR A 390 18.78 4.78 -6.09
C TYR A 390 20.02 4.18 -6.76
N CYS A 391 19.85 3.53 -7.91
CA CYS A 391 20.97 2.97 -8.67
C CYS A 391 21.18 3.78 -9.96
N ASP A 392 22.26 4.58 -10.00
CA ASP A 392 22.64 5.37 -11.17
C ASP A 392 23.51 4.54 -12.11
N GLY A 393 23.10 4.49 -13.38
CA GLY A 393 23.74 3.73 -14.46
C GLY A 393 23.92 2.22 -14.23
N GLY A 394 23.53 1.64 -13.08
CA GLY A 394 23.92 0.28 -12.68
C GLY A 394 25.33 0.18 -12.08
N PHE A 395 26.03 1.30 -11.92
CA PHE A 395 27.44 1.36 -11.48
C PHE A 395 27.61 2.12 -10.17
N THR A 396 26.68 2.99 -9.82
CA THR A 396 26.72 3.78 -8.60
C THR A 396 25.45 3.56 -7.81
N LEU A 397 25.58 3.09 -6.56
CA LEU A 397 24.47 3.11 -5.62
C LEU A 397 24.49 4.45 -4.89
N LEU A 398 23.41 5.21 -4.98
CA LEU A 398 23.12 6.36 -4.15
C LEU A 398 22.16 5.96 -3.03
N GLY A 399 22.29 6.56 -1.87
CA GLY A 399 21.35 6.33 -0.78
C GLY A 399 21.22 7.54 0.13
N HIS A 400 20.04 7.69 0.71
CA HIS A 400 19.68 8.79 1.58
C HIS A 400 18.89 8.27 2.77
N VAL A 401 19.21 8.74 3.97
CA VAL A 401 18.50 8.38 5.20
C VAL A 401 18.41 9.58 6.12
N VAL A 402 17.24 9.77 6.72
CA VAL A 402 16.94 10.90 7.58
C VAL A 402 16.21 10.45 8.84
N THR A 403 16.51 11.10 9.95
CA THR A 403 15.81 10.92 11.22
C THR A 403 15.51 12.26 11.88
N THR A 404 14.34 12.35 12.51
CA THR A 404 13.97 13.42 13.44
C THR A 404 13.68 12.86 14.83
N MET A 405 13.90 11.56 15.02
CA MET A 405 13.55 10.87 16.25
C MET A 405 14.51 11.30 17.37
N PRO A 406 14.02 11.85 18.49
CA PRO A 406 14.88 12.42 19.53
C PRO A 406 15.97 11.48 20.04
N ASN A 407 15.66 10.19 20.21
CA ASN A 407 16.63 9.19 20.69
C ASN A 407 17.81 8.97 19.72
N HIS A 408 17.62 9.22 18.42
CA HIS A 408 18.69 9.13 17.42
C HIS A 408 19.49 10.41 17.33
N LEU A 409 18.84 11.57 17.48
CA LEU A 409 19.51 12.87 17.45
C LEU A 409 20.55 13.03 18.57
N ASP A 410 20.42 12.29 19.68
CA ASP A 410 21.43 12.23 20.75
C ASP A 410 22.74 11.55 20.31
N GLU A 411 22.74 10.74 19.24
CA GLU A 411 23.95 10.14 18.66
C GLU A 411 24.74 11.13 17.78
N ALA A 412 24.12 12.23 17.36
CA ALA A 412 24.69 13.33 16.58
C ALA A 412 25.53 12.83 15.39
N GLY A 413 24.86 12.20 14.43
CA GLY A 413 25.43 11.54 13.26
C GLY A 413 25.88 10.09 13.48
N GLY A 414 26.02 9.64 14.73
CA GLY A 414 26.52 8.30 15.06
C GLY A 414 25.62 7.15 14.57
N GLU A 415 24.34 7.42 14.43
CA GLU A 415 23.31 6.54 13.90
C GLU A 415 23.55 6.13 12.44
N PHE A 416 24.24 6.96 11.65
CA PHE A 416 24.66 6.64 10.28
C PHE A 416 26.07 6.05 10.19
N MET A 417 26.90 6.21 11.24
CA MET A 417 28.28 5.71 11.24
C MET A 417 28.41 4.27 11.76
N ASN A 418 27.37 3.74 12.40
CA ASN A 418 27.41 2.46 13.09
C ASN A 418 26.27 1.54 12.65
N ALA A 419 26.55 0.23 12.63
CA ALA A 419 25.57 -0.80 12.30
C ALA A 419 24.89 -0.62 10.92
N VAL A 420 25.59 0.01 9.96
CA VAL A 420 25.15 0.07 8.57
C VAL A 420 25.58 -1.21 7.85
N THR A 421 24.65 -1.82 7.15
CA THR A 421 24.87 -3.05 6.38
C THR A 421 24.23 -2.92 5.01
N ILE A 422 24.97 -3.26 3.97
CA ILE A 422 24.46 -3.29 2.60
C ILE A 422 24.52 -4.74 2.11
N LYS A 423 23.39 -5.27 1.67
CA LYS A 423 23.22 -6.64 1.21
C LYS A 423 22.85 -6.65 -0.26
N PHE A 424 23.46 -7.54 -1.02
CA PHE A 424 23.22 -7.69 -2.45
C PHE A 424 22.49 -8.99 -2.71
N ASN A 425 21.46 -8.93 -3.58
CA ASN A 425 20.67 -10.07 -4.03
C ASN A 425 20.06 -10.92 -2.89
N ASN A 426 19.77 -10.28 -1.74
CA ASN A 426 19.36 -10.96 -0.51
C ASN A 426 20.26 -12.16 -0.13
N ASN A 427 21.56 -12.06 -0.42
CA ASN A 427 22.53 -13.11 -0.19
C ASN A 427 23.43 -12.75 0.99
N GLU A 428 23.33 -13.52 2.08
CA GLU A 428 24.13 -13.32 3.30
C GLU A 428 25.65 -13.45 3.09
N LYS A 429 26.09 -13.98 1.95
CA LYS A 429 27.52 -14.01 1.57
C LYS A 429 27.96 -12.80 0.76
N GLN A 430 27.02 -12.01 0.24
CA GLN A 430 27.27 -10.78 -0.51
C GLN A 430 26.81 -9.60 0.35
N VAL A 431 27.58 -9.33 1.40
CA VAL A 431 27.32 -8.26 2.36
C VAL A 431 28.53 -7.33 2.41
N PHE A 432 28.25 -6.04 2.35
CA PHE A 432 29.22 -4.97 2.51
C PHE A 432 28.88 -4.14 3.75
N SER A 433 29.79 -4.12 4.72
CA SER A 433 29.65 -3.29 5.92
C SER A 433 30.57 -2.06 5.80
N PRO A 434 30.02 -0.87 5.52
CA PRO A 434 30.83 0.34 5.39
C PRO A 434 31.47 0.73 6.72
N ARG A 435 32.67 1.30 6.62
CA ARG A 435 33.38 1.99 7.69
C ARG A 435 33.66 3.40 7.20
N LEU A 436 33.13 4.39 7.91
CA LEU A 436 33.35 5.79 7.59
C LEU A 436 34.66 6.28 8.21
N VAL A 437 35.45 6.99 7.40
CA VAL A 437 36.76 7.51 7.79
C VAL A 437 36.92 8.93 7.26
N SER A 438 37.33 9.84 8.13
CA SER A 438 37.68 11.22 7.81
C SER A 438 39.03 11.29 7.12
N VAL A 439 39.11 12.17 6.13
CA VAL A 439 40.31 12.41 5.33
C VAL A 439 40.48 13.93 5.24
N ASP A 440 41.70 14.41 5.49
CA ASP A 440 41.99 15.85 5.39
C ASP A 440 42.21 16.32 3.94
N GLU A 441 42.39 17.63 3.75
CA GLU A 441 42.57 18.23 2.41
C GLU A 441 43.81 17.71 1.67
N ASP A 442 44.83 17.25 2.40
CA ASP A 442 46.05 16.67 1.84
C ASP A 442 45.90 15.17 1.52
N GLY A 443 44.75 14.58 1.85
CA GLY A 443 44.43 13.17 1.64
C GLY A 443 44.85 12.24 2.78
N ASN A 444 45.30 12.76 3.93
CA ASN A 444 45.73 11.92 5.04
C ASN A 444 44.53 11.30 5.74
N ILE A 445 44.65 10.01 6.05
CA ILE A 445 43.54 9.20 6.58
C ILE A 445 43.58 9.21 8.11
N ASN A 446 42.45 9.56 8.73
CA ASN A 446 42.29 9.42 10.17
C ASN A 446 41.49 8.15 10.51
N TRP A 447 42.18 7.03 10.68
CA TRP A 447 41.55 5.74 11.05
C TRP A 447 40.83 5.74 12.41
N ASN A 448 41.10 6.74 13.26
CA ASN A 448 40.43 6.97 14.54
C ASN A 448 39.34 8.04 14.44
N THR A 449 38.61 8.03 13.32
CA THR A 449 37.47 8.93 13.10
C THR A 449 36.42 8.75 14.21
N PRO A 450 35.96 9.84 14.85
CA PRO A 450 34.87 9.78 15.82
C PRO A 450 33.61 9.13 15.23
N LYS A 451 32.87 8.38 16.04
CA LYS A 451 31.73 7.56 15.57
C LYS A 451 30.36 8.19 15.89
N GLY A 452 30.31 9.51 16.02
CA GLY A 452 29.14 10.28 16.49
C GLY A 452 29.59 11.41 17.42
N GLY A 453 28.62 12.16 17.95
CA GLY A 453 28.89 13.31 18.82
C GLY A 453 29.43 14.52 18.06
N TYR A 454 28.99 14.71 16.81
CA TYR A 454 29.38 15.86 16.01
C TYR A 454 28.55 17.09 16.38
N GLU A 455 29.16 18.27 16.24
CA GLU A 455 28.44 19.54 16.35
C GLU A 455 27.60 19.79 15.10
N ASP A 456 26.68 20.77 15.15
CA ASP A 456 25.89 21.19 13.99
C ASP A 456 26.78 21.45 12.77
N GLY A 457 26.50 20.79 11.66
CA GLY A 457 27.28 20.92 10.43
C GLY A 457 27.15 19.73 9.49
N THR A 458 27.82 19.85 8.34
CA THR A 458 27.87 18.84 7.30
C THR A 458 29.29 18.30 7.17
N TYR A 459 29.43 16.98 7.28
CA TYR A 459 30.72 16.28 7.33
C TYR A 459 30.78 15.23 6.24
N GLU A 460 31.88 15.17 5.48
CA GLU A 460 32.10 14.16 4.46
C GLU A 460 33.10 13.10 4.93
N PHE A 461 32.78 11.84 4.70
CA PHE A 461 33.58 10.67 5.04
C PHE A 461 33.82 9.80 3.82
N TYR A 462 34.99 9.18 3.79
CA TYR A 462 35.32 8.13 2.83
C TYR A 462 34.85 6.77 3.37
N ILE A 463 34.28 5.95 2.48
CA ILE A 463 33.75 4.64 2.82
C ILE A 463 34.81 3.57 2.55
N PHE A 464 35.24 2.88 3.60
CA PHE A 464 36.07 1.69 3.54
C PHE A 464 35.27 0.46 3.95
N SER A 465 35.84 -0.74 3.80
CA SER A 465 35.23 -1.96 4.33
C SER A 465 35.62 -2.18 5.80
N THR A 466 34.63 -2.46 6.66
CA THR A 466 34.86 -2.74 8.09
C THR A 466 35.80 -3.92 8.36
N TYR A 467 35.74 -4.99 7.56
CA TYR A 467 36.44 -6.24 7.86
C TYR A 467 37.90 -6.28 7.39
N ASP A 468 38.23 -5.58 6.31
CA ASP A 468 39.52 -5.76 5.63
C ASP A 468 40.39 -4.49 5.58
N ALA A 469 39.86 -3.33 5.95
CA ALA A 469 40.65 -2.11 6.03
C ALA A 469 41.56 -2.15 7.28
N TRP A 470 42.82 -2.54 7.08
CA TRP A 470 43.78 -2.83 8.16
C TRP A 470 44.43 -1.61 8.83
N ASN A 471 43.91 -0.40 8.63
CA ASN A 471 44.43 0.85 9.23
C ASN A 471 45.89 1.20 8.89
N ASN A 472 46.42 0.72 7.77
CA ASN A 472 47.84 0.84 7.46
C ASN A 472 48.17 1.93 6.43
N ALA A 473 47.25 2.22 5.50
CA ALA A 473 47.44 3.31 4.54
C ALA A 473 47.42 4.67 5.26
N GLY A 474 48.42 5.50 5.02
CA GLY A 474 48.51 6.84 5.62
C GLY A 474 47.74 7.89 4.84
N ASN A 475 47.63 7.71 3.53
CA ASN A 475 47.05 8.70 2.62
C ASN A 475 46.29 8.03 1.46
N ILE A 476 45.19 8.65 1.02
CA ILE A 476 44.30 8.09 -0.02
C ILE A 476 44.92 8.03 -1.43
N TYR A 477 46.04 8.72 -1.66
CA TYR A 477 46.74 8.76 -2.94
C TYR A 477 47.91 7.76 -3.02
N GLU A 478 48.19 6.99 -1.97
CA GLU A 478 49.29 6.04 -1.96
C GLU A 478 48.99 4.79 -2.81
N ASP A 479 49.97 4.31 -3.57
CA ASP A 479 49.87 3.06 -4.35
C ASP A 479 49.56 1.82 -3.47
N SER A 480 49.91 1.88 -2.18
CA SER A 480 49.64 0.85 -1.17
C SER A 480 48.15 0.65 -0.91
N ILE A 481 47.31 1.65 -1.18
CA ILE A 481 45.88 1.60 -0.87
C ILE A 481 45.18 0.40 -1.52
N ASN A 482 45.59 0.05 -2.74
CA ASN A 482 45.08 -1.09 -3.50
C ASN A 482 45.76 -2.43 -3.14
N ARG A 483 46.93 -2.40 -2.52
CA ARG A 483 47.72 -3.60 -2.17
C ARG A 483 47.46 -4.09 -0.75
N GLU A 484 46.96 -3.21 0.12
CA GLU A 484 46.77 -3.47 1.56
C GLU A 484 45.30 -3.60 1.96
N ASN A 485 44.42 -4.02 1.05
CA ASN A 485 42.96 -4.11 1.27
C ASN A 485 42.33 -2.80 1.83
N SER A 486 42.95 -1.66 1.52
CA SER A 486 42.57 -0.35 2.03
C SER A 486 41.88 0.48 0.95
N GLU A 487 41.35 -0.14 -0.11
CA GLU A 487 40.59 0.56 -1.14
C GLU A 487 39.34 1.22 -0.53
N TRP A 488 39.02 2.43 -0.97
CA TRP A 488 37.79 3.14 -0.61
C TRP A 488 36.75 2.98 -1.72
N TYR A 489 35.50 2.80 -1.31
CA TYR A 489 34.38 2.35 -2.15
C TYR A 489 33.38 3.46 -2.47
N GLY A 490 33.50 4.62 -1.83
CA GLY A 490 32.61 5.75 -2.05
C GLY A 490 32.74 6.78 -0.94
N LYS A 491 31.73 7.65 -0.82
CA LYS A 491 31.66 8.67 0.22
C LYS A 491 30.28 8.74 0.84
N MET A 492 30.23 9.21 2.07
CA MET A 492 29.01 9.54 2.78
C MET A 492 29.15 10.93 3.38
N THR A 493 28.13 11.76 3.16
CA THR A 493 27.96 13.02 3.86
C THR A 493 26.92 12.83 4.96
N ILE A 494 27.20 13.35 6.16
CA ILE A 494 26.28 13.39 7.29
C ILE A 494 26.09 14.86 7.67
N THR A 495 24.84 15.31 7.70
CA THR A 495 24.45 16.61 8.21
C THR A 495 23.77 16.43 9.57
N VAL A 496 24.35 17.05 10.59
CA VAL A 496 23.82 17.07 11.96
C VAL A 496 23.16 18.42 12.21
N LYS A 497 21.91 18.42 12.67
CA LYS A 497 21.21 19.60 13.18
C LYS A 497 20.63 19.24 14.53
N ASN A 498 21.40 19.50 15.58
CA ASN A 498 21.14 19.01 16.93
C ASN A 498 19.72 19.31 17.39
N GLY A 499 19.03 18.26 17.83
CA GLY A 499 17.67 18.34 18.37
C GLY A 499 16.59 18.65 17.34
N VAL A 500 16.91 18.70 16.04
CA VAL A 500 15.95 18.92 14.95
C VAL A 500 15.92 17.73 13.99
N GLN A 501 17.06 17.41 13.37
CA GLN A 501 17.11 16.44 12.27
C GLN A 501 18.57 16.08 11.97
N ASP A 502 18.84 14.78 11.85
CA ASP A 502 20.10 14.29 11.30
C ASP A 502 19.81 13.55 9.99
N GLU A 503 20.70 13.70 9.01
CA GLU A 503 20.46 13.23 7.64
C GLU A 503 21.78 12.84 6.97
N CYS A 504 21.79 11.71 6.25
CA CYS A 504 22.94 11.26 5.50
C CYS A 504 22.60 11.02 4.03
N GLU A 505 23.59 11.26 3.18
CA GLU A 505 23.59 10.87 1.78
C GLU A 505 24.91 10.16 1.47
N PHE A 506 24.88 9.10 0.68
CA PHE A 506 26.09 8.40 0.28
C PHE A 506 26.03 7.94 -1.17
N TYR A 507 27.22 7.69 -1.71
CA TYR A 507 27.37 6.88 -2.92
C TYR A 507 28.35 5.73 -2.70
N LEU A 508 28.15 4.64 -3.44
CA LEU A 508 29.08 3.52 -3.57
C LEU A 508 29.33 3.18 -5.03
N ASP A 509 30.60 2.97 -5.33
CA ASP A 509 31.10 2.40 -6.58
C ASP A 509 30.86 0.89 -6.58
N LEU A 510 29.86 0.45 -7.34
CA LEU A 510 29.43 -0.95 -7.39
C LEU A 510 30.46 -1.85 -8.09
N GLU A 511 31.29 -1.32 -8.99
CA GLU A 511 32.36 -2.13 -9.61
C GLU A 511 33.42 -2.50 -8.57
N LYS A 512 33.84 -1.54 -7.75
CA LYS A 512 34.76 -1.80 -6.64
C LYS A 512 34.17 -2.77 -5.63
N VAL A 513 32.89 -2.60 -5.28
CA VAL A 513 32.20 -3.50 -4.35
C VAL A 513 32.07 -4.92 -4.94
N ALA A 514 31.70 -5.05 -6.21
CA ALA A 514 31.60 -6.36 -6.88
C ALA A 514 32.94 -7.10 -6.94
N LYS A 515 34.00 -6.39 -7.32
CA LYS A 515 35.38 -6.91 -7.30
C LYS A 515 35.76 -7.43 -5.92
N LYS A 516 35.40 -6.70 -4.85
CA LYS A 516 35.62 -7.14 -3.47
C LYS A 516 34.84 -8.42 -3.15
N LEU A 517 33.58 -8.49 -3.56
CA LEU A 517 32.70 -9.63 -3.30
C LEU A 517 32.98 -10.83 -4.23
N GLY A 518 33.89 -10.68 -5.19
CA GLY A 518 34.27 -11.74 -6.14
C GLY A 518 33.18 -12.02 -7.17
N CYS A 519 32.38 -11.02 -7.54
CA CYS A 519 31.33 -11.10 -8.55
C CYS A 519 31.41 -9.95 -9.56
N ASP A 520 30.51 -9.91 -10.53
CA ASP A 520 30.37 -8.82 -11.48
C ASP A 520 29.36 -7.78 -10.96
N ALA A 521 29.56 -6.48 -11.23
CA ALA A 521 28.62 -5.44 -10.80
C ALA A 521 27.23 -5.64 -11.44
N SER A 522 27.19 -6.18 -12.67
CA SER A 522 25.93 -6.52 -13.33
C SER A 522 25.17 -7.66 -12.65
N ASP A 523 25.78 -8.39 -11.71
CA ASP A 523 25.09 -9.41 -10.90
C ASP A 523 24.20 -8.78 -9.82
N PHE A 524 24.39 -7.51 -9.47
CA PHE A 524 23.56 -6.82 -8.48
C PHE A 524 22.18 -6.51 -9.08
N LYS A 525 21.18 -7.36 -8.79
CA LYS A 525 19.78 -7.21 -9.23
C LYS A 525 18.90 -6.59 -8.15
N ARG A 526 19.32 -6.71 -6.90
CA ARG A 526 18.66 -6.12 -5.74
C ARG A 526 19.73 -5.66 -4.77
N ILE A 527 19.56 -4.45 -4.23
CA ILE A 527 20.44 -3.92 -3.20
C ILE A 527 19.56 -3.49 -2.03
N ASP A 528 19.89 -3.99 -0.86
CA ASP A 528 19.22 -3.69 0.39
C ASP A 528 20.22 -2.97 1.33
N ALA A 529 19.78 -1.96 2.07
CA ALA A 529 20.56 -1.30 3.10
C ALA A 529 19.80 -1.30 4.43
N GLN A 530 20.49 -1.61 5.52
CA GLN A 530 19.97 -1.56 6.88
C GLN A 530 20.80 -0.56 7.69
N PHE A 531 20.12 0.33 8.39
CA PHE A 531 20.71 1.28 9.33
C PHE A 531 20.34 0.83 10.75
N GLY A 532 21.09 -0.14 11.28
CA GLY A 532 20.72 -0.89 12.47
C GLY A 532 20.54 -0.07 13.75
N ARG A 533 21.11 1.15 13.79
CA ARG A 533 20.89 2.11 14.89
C ARG A 533 19.50 2.74 14.85
N LEU A 534 18.96 2.97 13.65
CA LEU A 534 17.65 3.57 13.41
C LEU A 534 16.50 2.55 13.49
N GLY A 535 16.76 1.31 13.07
CA GLY A 535 15.76 0.25 13.02
C GLY A 535 16.29 -1.01 12.35
N GLN A 536 15.46 -2.05 12.29
CA GLN A 536 15.85 -3.35 11.68
C GLN A 536 15.31 -3.51 10.25
N GLN A 537 14.52 -2.55 9.78
CA GLN A 537 13.95 -2.52 8.44
C GLN A 537 15.04 -2.36 7.39
N TRP A 538 14.85 -3.04 6.27
CA TRP A 538 15.73 -2.96 5.11
C TRP A 538 15.14 -1.98 4.11
N ILE A 539 15.91 -0.96 3.76
CA ILE A 539 15.63 -0.11 2.60
C ILE A 539 16.04 -0.89 1.38
N THR A 540 15.15 -1.08 0.42
CA THR A 540 15.44 -1.80 -0.83
C THR A 540 15.47 -0.81 -1.98
N THR A 541 16.40 -0.97 -2.93
CA THR A 541 16.31 -0.25 -4.22
C THR A 541 14.95 -0.51 -4.83
N ALA A 542 14.15 0.54 -5.09
CA ALA A 542 12.91 0.40 -5.82
C ALA A 542 13.19 -0.35 -7.13
N GLY A 543 12.46 -1.46 -7.37
CA GLY A 543 12.87 -2.51 -8.30
C GLY A 543 13.32 -2.02 -9.67
N ALA A 544 14.63 -2.16 -9.94
CA ALA A 544 15.14 -2.34 -11.29
C ALA A 544 14.83 -3.79 -11.69
N SER A 545 13.70 -4.02 -12.36
CA SER A 545 13.36 -5.36 -12.82
C SER A 545 14.38 -5.79 -13.89
N SER A 546 14.87 -7.01 -13.78
CA SER A 546 15.85 -7.55 -14.72
C SER A 546 15.26 -7.61 -16.13
N GLY A 547 15.70 -6.66 -16.96
CA GLY A 547 15.24 -6.34 -18.32
C GLY A 547 14.94 -4.84 -18.50
N ALA A 548 14.75 -4.11 -17.40
CA ALA A 548 13.72 -3.11 -17.34
C ALA A 548 13.99 -2.08 -16.22
N TRP A 549 14.27 -0.85 -16.67
CA TRP A 549 14.41 0.36 -15.86
C TRP A 549 13.11 1.17 -15.79
N LEU A 550 11.95 0.50 -15.86
CA LEU A 550 10.64 1.14 -15.82
C LEU A 550 9.70 0.23 -15.05
N GLY A 551 9.19 0.71 -13.91
CA GLY A 551 8.25 -0.08 -13.13
C GLY A 551 7.74 0.54 -11.85
N LEU A 552 7.67 1.86 -11.74
CA LEU A 552 6.89 2.52 -10.69
C LEU A 552 5.80 3.38 -11.33
N ILE A 553 4.98 2.76 -12.20
CA ILE A 553 3.70 3.31 -12.66
C ILE A 553 2.81 2.10 -12.98
N LEU A 554 1.96 1.68 -12.04
CA LEU A 554 0.74 0.92 -12.36
C LEU A 554 -0.28 0.89 -11.20
N CYS A 555 -0.66 2.06 -10.70
CA CYS A 555 -1.98 2.30 -10.10
C CYS A 555 -2.55 3.66 -10.54
N VAL A 556 -2.29 4.07 -11.79
CA VAL A 556 -2.94 5.24 -12.39
C VAL A 556 -4.06 4.76 -13.28
N GLY A 557 -5.29 4.78 -12.77
CA GLY A 557 -6.45 4.87 -13.65
C GLY A 557 -7.73 4.18 -13.22
N VAL A 558 -8.36 4.59 -12.11
CA VAL A 558 -9.84 4.63 -12.02
C VAL A 558 -10.25 5.73 -11.03
N THR A 559 -10.42 6.98 -11.48
CA THR A 559 -11.27 7.97 -10.76
C THR A 559 -11.64 9.23 -11.54
N ALA A 560 -11.18 9.44 -12.78
CA ALA A 560 -11.63 10.58 -13.60
C ALA A 560 -12.84 10.27 -14.52
N GLY A 561 -13.17 9.00 -14.75
CA GLY A 561 -14.16 8.58 -15.75
C GLY A 561 -15.63 8.84 -15.38
N VAL A 562 -15.96 8.88 -14.09
CA VAL A 562 -17.37 8.93 -13.64
C VAL A 562 -17.92 10.37 -13.62
N LEU A 563 -17.08 11.38 -13.34
CA LEU A 563 -17.54 12.78 -13.28
C LEU A 563 -17.68 13.45 -14.66
N VAL A 564 -16.88 13.07 -15.65
CA VAL A 564 -16.99 13.62 -17.02
C VAL A 564 -18.21 13.08 -17.76
N TYR A 565 -18.69 11.86 -17.43
CA TYR A 565 -19.88 11.28 -18.06
C TYR A 565 -21.18 11.97 -17.59
N GLN A 566 -21.24 12.47 -16.35
CA GLN A 566 -22.41 13.21 -15.86
C GLN A 566 -22.49 14.63 -16.43
N LYS A 567 -21.36 15.34 -16.63
CA LYS A 567 -21.36 16.68 -17.23
C LYS A 567 -21.80 16.67 -18.71
N LYS A 568 -21.48 15.63 -19.48
CA LYS A 568 -21.87 15.54 -20.91
C LYS A 568 -23.34 15.18 -21.16
N LYS A 569 -24.09 14.70 -20.16
CA LYS A 569 -25.54 14.47 -20.30
C LYS A 569 -26.39 15.71 -19.98
N GLY A 570 -25.86 16.68 -19.24
CA GLY A 570 -26.54 17.95 -18.94
C GLY A 570 -26.59 18.94 -20.11
N ASP A 571 -25.54 18.97 -20.94
CA ASP A 571 -25.40 19.98 -22.00
C ASP A 571 -26.04 19.60 -23.34
N ARG A 572 -26.60 18.40 -23.47
CA ARG A 572 -27.20 17.91 -24.74
C ARG A 572 -28.71 18.09 -24.85
N GLN A 573 -29.33 18.85 -23.93
CA GLN A 573 -30.77 19.14 -23.95
C GLN A 573 -31.14 20.63 -23.82
N VAL A 574 -30.38 21.57 -24.40
CA VAL A 574 -30.96 22.88 -24.80
C VAL A 574 -30.27 23.41 -26.06
N SER A 575 -30.85 23.13 -27.23
CA SER A 575 -30.64 23.90 -28.45
C SER A 575 -31.65 23.44 -29.51
N LEU A 576 -32.77 24.16 -29.58
CA LEU A 576 -33.79 24.28 -30.65
C LEU A 576 -34.16 23.05 -31.50
#